data_AF-A0A0D3J3J1-F1
#
_entry.id   AF-A0A0D3J3J1-F1
#
_cell.length_a   1.000
_cell.length_b   1.000
_cell.length_c   1.000
_cell.angle_alpha   90.00
_cell.angle_beta   90.00
_cell.angle_gamma   90.00
#
_symmetry.space_group_name_H-M   'P 1'
#
loop_
_entity.id
_entity.type
_entity.pdbx_description
1 polymer ?
#
loop_
_entity_poly.entity_id
_entity_poly.type
_entity_poly.pdbx_seq_one_letter_code
_entity_poly.pdbx_strand_id
1 'polypeptide(L)'
;MIQAESGIGHDALHAPVDVEAAYLRMLAGLLTSSSLMCEAAVTQAKYLTCMKMYIQGGPWPKLGTTMAGHKRLQNVATLLLNARSASVAGSYVECGVWRGGMSIFAKAVIEVYQMQRRVYLCDSFQGLPPPRSGSLRPDETIYASKKFNASLAKGEDTVTRNFYRFGVSMEGVRMVPGYFVDSLPGLRAELKGRGERLALLRLDGDMYDSTIDILYNLYDLVEVGGFVIVDDFGWRQGIRPFSRSLMGAKDAVLDFRAVHGIEDDAHIFYNIDDAGAWFRKARNVEIRRHQYKRGVEDGNYSALRPMPLLTAKDYARLMHKYDAHKNDSHLLPERWNEAERKLHKKSRLHQISGDK
;
A
#
# COMPACT_ATOMS: atom_id res chain seq x y z
N MET A 1 23.94 40.54 -11.23
CA MET A 1 24.63 39.25 -11.06
C MET A 1 23.90 38.47 -9.99
N ILE A 2 23.10 37.48 -10.38
CA ILE A 2 22.54 36.49 -9.45
C ILE A 2 22.81 35.16 -10.15
N GLN A 3 23.84 34.45 -9.70
CA GLN A 3 24.10 33.09 -10.13
C GLN A 3 23.04 32.18 -9.51
N ALA A 4 22.27 31.51 -10.36
CA ALA A 4 21.47 30.38 -9.95
C ALA A 4 22.41 29.16 -9.83
N GLU A 5 22.53 28.61 -8.62
CA GLU A 5 23.21 27.35 -8.37
C GLU A 5 22.38 26.19 -8.96
N SER A 6 22.63 25.85 -10.23
CA SER A 6 22.22 24.57 -10.80
C SER A 6 23.29 23.52 -10.49
N GLY A 7 23.39 23.13 -9.22
CA GLY A 7 24.26 22.05 -8.78
C GLY A 7 23.63 20.68 -9.04
N ILE A 8 23.49 20.26 -10.30
CA ILE A 8 23.49 18.81 -10.57
C ILE A 8 24.95 18.39 -10.46
N GLY A 9 25.37 18.00 -9.26
CA GLY A 9 26.75 17.59 -9.01
C GLY A 9 27.18 16.51 -10.01
N HIS A 10 28.31 16.74 -10.67
CA HIS A 10 29.00 15.78 -11.53
C HIS A 10 29.17 14.38 -10.86
N ASP A 11 29.08 14.30 -9.53
CA ASP A 11 29.17 13.09 -8.72
C ASP A 11 28.04 12.06 -8.93
N ALA A 12 26.86 12.45 -9.42
CA ALA A 12 25.74 11.51 -9.54
C ALA A 12 25.97 10.41 -10.60
N LEU A 13 26.75 10.71 -11.65
CA LEU A 13 27.10 9.75 -12.70
C LEU A 13 28.30 8.85 -12.32
N HIS A 14 29.02 9.20 -11.25
CA HIS A 14 30.21 8.49 -10.79
C HIS A 14 29.99 7.66 -9.52
N ALA A 15 28.80 7.72 -8.92
CA ALA A 15 28.43 6.85 -7.81
C ALA A 15 28.42 5.37 -8.27
N PRO A 16 28.92 4.43 -7.45
CA PRO A 16 28.77 3.00 -7.72
C PRO A 16 27.30 2.67 -7.96
N VAL A 17 27.03 1.88 -8.99
CA VAL A 17 25.67 1.41 -9.27
C VAL A 17 25.24 0.47 -8.15
N ASP A 18 24.23 0.89 -7.40
CA ASP A 18 23.48 0.02 -6.49
C ASP A 18 22.64 -0.94 -7.33
N VAL A 19 23.03 -2.22 -7.35
CA VAL A 19 22.46 -3.25 -8.23
C VAL A 19 21.05 -3.61 -7.78
N GLU A 20 20.83 -3.65 -6.47
CA GLU A 20 19.55 -3.90 -5.83
C GLU A 20 18.54 -2.79 -6.19
N ALA A 21 18.95 -1.52 -6.05
CA ALA A 21 18.12 -0.39 -6.44
C ALA A 21 17.88 -0.34 -7.96
N ALA A 22 18.88 -0.69 -8.77
CA ALA A 22 18.74 -0.78 -10.23
C ALA A 22 17.73 -1.86 -10.65
N TYR A 23 17.81 -3.05 -10.05
CA TYR A 23 16.87 -4.15 -10.27
C TYR A 23 15.44 -3.75 -9.88
N LEU A 24 15.25 -3.15 -8.71
CA LEU A 24 13.91 -2.72 -8.27
C LEU A 24 13.33 -1.61 -9.17
N ARG A 25 14.14 -0.66 -9.63
CA ARG A 25 13.68 0.36 -10.60
C ARG A 25 13.28 -0.24 -11.94
N MET A 26 14.07 -1.18 -12.45
CA MET A 26 13.73 -1.93 -13.67
C MET A 26 12.41 -2.68 -13.48
N LEU A 27 12.28 -3.43 -12.38
CA LEU A 27 11.09 -4.20 -12.08
C LEU A 27 9.85 -3.30 -11.97
N ALA A 28 9.94 -2.16 -11.29
CA ALA A 28 8.85 -1.19 -11.21
C ALA A 28 8.37 -0.74 -12.61
N GLY A 29 9.30 -0.42 -13.51
CA GLY A 29 8.98 -0.03 -14.88
C GLY A 29 8.30 -1.13 -15.71
N LEU A 30 8.69 -2.39 -15.48
CA LEU A 30 8.06 -3.56 -16.12
C LEU A 30 6.65 -3.82 -15.57
N LEU A 31 6.48 -3.77 -14.24
CA LEU A 31 5.21 -4.03 -13.56
C LEU A 31 4.16 -2.95 -13.87
N THR A 32 4.55 -1.68 -13.98
CA THR A 32 3.63 -0.61 -14.40
C THR A 32 3.48 -0.54 -15.91
N SER A 33 4.23 -1.36 -16.67
CA SER A 33 4.42 -1.27 -18.13
C SER A 33 4.96 0.06 -18.65
N SER A 34 5.45 0.94 -17.78
CA SER A 34 5.96 2.25 -18.20
C SER A 34 7.19 2.13 -19.10
N SER A 35 8.05 1.12 -18.87
CA SER A 35 9.23 0.90 -19.69
C SER A 35 8.88 0.65 -21.16
N LEU A 36 7.80 -0.09 -21.42
CA LEU A 36 7.32 -0.39 -22.78
C LEU A 36 6.44 0.73 -23.34
N MET A 37 5.50 1.25 -22.53
CA MET A 37 4.53 2.23 -23.01
C MET A 37 5.16 3.59 -23.31
N CYS A 38 6.20 3.98 -22.56
CA CYS A 38 6.88 5.25 -22.78
C CYS A 38 7.96 5.17 -23.87
N GLU A 39 8.45 3.98 -24.23
CA GLU A 39 9.40 3.79 -25.33
C GLU A 39 8.85 4.26 -26.69
N ALA A 40 7.53 4.16 -26.89
CA ALA A 40 6.87 4.69 -28.10
C ALA A 40 6.96 6.22 -28.25
N ALA A 41 7.47 6.95 -27.24
CA ALA A 41 7.65 8.39 -27.31
C ALA A 41 8.79 8.77 -28.26
N VAL A 42 8.45 9.48 -29.33
CA VAL A 42 9.39 9.89 -30.40
C VAL A 42 10.44 10.94 -29.98
N THR A 43 10.39 11.46 -28.75
CA THR A 43 11.41 12.37 -28.20
C THR A 43 11.64 12.12 -26.72
N GLN A 44 12.83 12.49 -26.22
CA GLN A 44 13.16 12.38 -24.79
C GLN A 44 12.23 13.20 -23.89
N ALA A 45 11.82 14.39 -24.32
CA ALA A 45 10.86 15.20 -23.57
C ALA A 45 9.49 14.51 -23.44
N LYS A 46 9.03 13.83 -24.50
CA LYS A 46 7.79 13.04 -24.47
C LYS A 46 7.95 11.79 -23.60
N TYR A 47 9.10 11.12 -23.66
CA TYR A 47 9.42 9.98 -22.79
C TYR A 47 9.34 10.38 -21.31
N LEU A 48 10.01 11.48 -20.92
CA LEU A 48 10.00 11.98 -19.54
C LEU A 48 8.59 12.40 -19.09
N THR A 49 7.78 12.96 -19.99
CA THR A 49 6.37 13.30 -19.71
C THR A 49 5.53 12.04 -19.46
N CYS A 50 5.70 11.01 -20.29
CA CYS A 50 5.04 9.72 -20.10
C CYS A 50 5.46 9.06 -18.76
N MET A 51 6.76 9.08 -18.44
CA MET A 51 7.25 8.52 -17.18
C MET A 51 6.66 9.25 -15.96
N LYS A 52 6.58 10.59 -15.98
CA LYS A 52 5.94 11.37 -14.91
C LYS A 52 4.50 10.95 -14.62
N MET A 53 3.75 10.56 -15.66
CA MET A 53 2.38 10.06 -15.51
C MET A 53 2.35 8.71 -14.77
N TYR A 54 3.14 7.73 -15.18
CA TYR A 54 3.22 6.42 -14.52
C TYR A 54 3.84 6.47 -13.11
N ILE A 55 4.64 7.49 -12.81
CA ILE A 55 5.17 7.71 -11.47
C ILE A 55 4.05 7.99 -10.46
N GLN A 56 2.98 8.68 -10.87
CA GLN A 56 1.87 9.10 -10.00
C GLN A 56 0.66 8.13 -10.02
N GLY A 57 0.81 6.93 -10.59
CA GLY A 57 -0.29 5.96 -10.74
C GLY A 57 -0.87 5.86 -12.14
N GLY A 58 -0.64 6.86 -13.00
CA GLY A 58 -0.98 6.84 -14.43
C GLY A 58 -2.40 6.39 -14.79
N PRO A 59 -2.67 6.08 -16.07
CA PRO A 59 -3.88 5.40 -16.49
C PRO A 59 -3.76 3.91 -16.17
N TRP A 60 -4.91 3.22 -16.13
CA TRP A 60 -4.94 1.77 -15.99
C TRP A 60 -4.12 1.07 -17.07
N PRO A 61 -3.07 0.33 -16.69
CA PRO A 61 -2.15 -0.19 -17.68
C PRO A 61 -2.76 -1.41 -18.39
N LYS A 62 -2.78 -1.37 -19.72
CA LYS A 62 -3.27 -2.48 -20.54
C LYS A 62 -2.45 -3.75 -20.30
N LEU A 63 -1.12 -3.61 -20.24
CA LEU A 63 -0.16 -4.70 -20.15
C LEU A 63 0.52 -4.84 -18.78
N GLY A 64 0.50 -3.78 -17.97
CA GLY A 64 1.08 -3.79 -16.62
C GLY A 64 0.32 -4.70 -15.66
N THR A 65 0.99 -5.09 -14.58
CA THR A 65 0.46 -5.96 -13.53
C THR A 65 0.11 -5.21 -12.24
N THR A 66 0.37 -3.90 -12.17
CA THR A 66 -0.09 -3.02 -11.08
C THR A 66 -0.50 -1.64 -11.62
N MET A 67 -1.46 -1.00 -10.93
CA MET A 67 -1.91 0.38 -11.18
C MET A 67 -1.40 1.40 -10.15
N ALA A 68 -0.61 0.95 -9.16
CA ALA A 68 -0.14 1.80 -8.06
C ALA A 68 0.88 2.86 -8.50
N GLY A 69 1.49 2.71 -9.68
CA GLY A 69 2.56 3.59 -10.14
C GLY A 69 3.84 3.48 -9.31
N HIS A 70 4.88 4.22 -9.72
CA HIS A 70 6.22 4.05 -9.14
C HIS A 70 6.30 4.54 -7.69
N LYS A 71 5.60 5.63 -7.33
CA LYS A 71 5.65 6.18 -5.96
C LYS A 71 5.12 5.21 -4.92
N ARG A 72 3.97 4.56 -5.18
CA ARG A 72 3.39 3.58 -4.25
C ARG A 72 4.24 2.29 -4.19
N LEU A 73 4.82 1.84 -5.30
CA LEU A 73 5.80 0.74 -5.29
C LEU A 73 7.00 1.08 -4.41
N GLN A 74 7.61 2.25 -4.63
CA GLN A 74 8.73 2.72 -3.82
C GLN A 74 8.36 2.91 -2.36
N ASN A 75 7.14 3.35 -2.06
CA ASN A 75 6.65 3.46 -0.68
C ASN A 75 6.64 2.08 0.02
N VAL A 76 6.14 1.03 -0.64
CA VAL A 76 6.20 -0.34 -0.08
C VAL A 76 7.63 -0.77 0.19
N ALA A 77 8.56 -0.53 -0.74
CA ALA A 77 9.98 -0.81 -0.54
C ALA A 77 10.53 -0.09 0.72
N THR A 78 10.22 1.20 0.82
CA THR A 78 10.65 2.07 1.92
C THR A 78 10.13 1.56 3.25
N LEU A 79 8.84 1.22 3.34
CA LEU A 79 8.22 0.78 4.58
C LEU A 79 8.70 -0.62 5.00
N LEU A 80 8.97 -1.53 4.06
CA LEU A 80 9.61 -2.81 4.34
C LEU A 80 11.04 -2.64 4.90
N LEU A 81 11.83 -1.76 4.29
CA LEU A 81 13.18 -1.42 4.77
C LEU A 81 13.18 -0.73 6.13
N ASN A 82 12.20 0.15 6.38
CA ASN A 82 12.01 0.78 7.68
C ASN A 82 11.60 -0.25 8.74
N ALA A 83 10.68 -1.16 8.41
CA ALA A 83 10.29 -2.25 9.30
C ALA A 83 11.48 -3.16 9.63
N ARG A 84 12.31 -3.49 8.64
CA ARG A 84 13.57 -4.23 8.84
C ARG A 84 14.52 -3.48 9.78
N SER A 85 14.78 -2.20 9.50
CA SER A 85 15.73 -1.38 10.27
C SER A 85 15.29 -1.18 11.72
N ALA A 86 13.98 -1.06 11.94
CA ALA A 86 13.38 -0.93 13.27
C ALA A 86 13.10 -2.29 13.93
N SER A 87 13.52 -3.41 13.34
CA SER A 87 13.26 -4.78 13.85
C SER A 87 11.78 -5.07 14.12
N VAL A 88 10.88 -4.48 13.34
CA VAL A 88 9.44 -4.76 13.39
C VAL A 88 9.21 -6.13 12.78
N ALA A 89 8.84 -7.10 13.62
CA ALA A 89 8.54 -8.46 13.18
C ALA A 89 7.23 -8.53 12.37
N GLY A 90 7.05 -9.61 11.63
CA GLY A 90 5.79 -9.94 10.98
C GLY A 90 5.80 -9.89 9.46
N SER A 91 4.68 -10.33 8.90
CA SER A 91 4.50 -10.58 7.48
C SER A 91 4.01 -9.33 6.73
N TYR A 92 4.11 -9.36 5.39
CA TYR A 92 3.48 -8.39 4.50
C TYR A 92 2.12 -8.93 4.05
N VAL A 93 1.10 -8.07 4.06
CA VAL A 93 -0.24 -8.41 3.56
C VAL A 93 -0.70 -7.33 2.59
N GLU A 94 -1.17 -7.77 1.43
CA GLU A 94 -1.90 -6.95 0.46
C GLU A 94 -3.35 -7.44 0.38
N CYS A 95 -4.29 -6.51 0.53
CA CYS A 95 -5.72 -6.77 0.39
C CYS A 95 -6.24 -6.03 -0.84
N GLY A 96 -6.39 -6.76 -1.94
CA GLY A 96 -6.63 -6.24 -3.30
C GLY A 96 -5.33 -6.29 -4.10
N VAL A 97 -5.19 -7.31 -4.95
CA VAL A 97 -3.93 -7.63 -5.65
C VAL A 97 -4.04 -7.45 -7.15
N TRP A 98 -5.25 -7.52 -7.72
CA TRP A 98 -5.50 -7.48 -9.17
C TRP A 98 -4.63 -8.47 -9.94
N ARG A 99 -3.66 -7.99 -10.74
CA ARG A 99 -2.71 -8.82 -11.50
C ARG A 99 -1.45 -9.19 -10.71
N GLY A 100 -1.37 -8.79 -9.44
CA GLY A 100 -0.32 -9.17 -8.48
C GLY A 100 0.94 -8.31 -8.53
N GLY A 101 1.01 -7.24 -9.32
CA GLY A 101 2.26 -6.51 -9.55
C GLY A 101 2.86 -5.87 -8.29
N MET A 102 2.03 -5.33 -7.40
CA MET A 102 2.52 -4.79 -6.14
C MET A 102 3.05 -5.89 -5.20
N SER A 103 2.32 -7.00 -5.06
CA SER A 103 2.79 -8.19 -4.35
C SER A 103 4.10 -8.78 -4.91
N ILE A 104 4.25 -8.84 -6.23
CA ILE A 104 5.50 -9.27 -6.89
C ILE A 104 6.64 -8.34 -6.51
N PHE A 105 6.41 -7.03 -6.56
CA PHE A 105 7.39 -6.03 -6.15
C PHE A 105 7.77 -6.17 -4.68
N ALA A 106 6.80 -6.29 -3.78
CA ALA A 106 7.03 -6.47 -2.36
C ALA A 106 7.84 -7.74 -2.06
N LYS A 107 7.51 -8.86 -2.74
CA LYS A 107 8.27 -10.11 -2.62
C LYS A 107 9.70 -9.97 -3.12
N ALA A 108 9.91 -9.29 -4.24
CA ALA A 108 11.25 -9.00 -4.76
C ALA A 108 12.08 -8.16 -3.78
N VAL A 109 11.50 -7.14 -3.16
CA VAL A 109 12.17 -6.36 -2.09
C VAL A 109 12.54 -7.26 -0.91
N ILE A 110 11.64 -8.12 -0.47
CA ILE A 110 11.89 -9.06 0.64
C ILE A 110 13.06 -9.99 0.31
N GLU A 111 13.15 -10.53 -0.91
CA GLU A 111 14.23 -11.41 -1.34
C GLU A 111 15.56 -10.70 -1.49
N VAL A 112 15.59 -9.59 -2.22
CA VAL A 112 16.79 -8.78 -2.49
C VAL A 112 17.46 -8.36 -1.18
N TYR A 113 16.66 -7.97 -0.19
CA TYR A 113 17.14 -7.54 1.11
C TYR A 113 17.13 -8.64 2.17
N GLN A 114 16.97 -9.91 1.75
CA GLN A 114 17.06 -11.13 2.59
C GLN A 114 16.21 -11.07 3.86
N MET A 115 14.99 -10.54 3.75
CA MET A 115 14.05 -10.44 4.86
C MET A 115 13.30 -11.76 5.06
N GLN A 116 13.16 -12.20 6.31
CA GLN A 116 12.38 -13.38 6.66
C GLN A 116 10.93 -13.00 6.94
N ARG A 117 10.15 -12.74 5.88
CA ARG A 117 8.74 -12.32 5.97
C ARG A 117 7.89 -13.11 4.99
N ARG A 118 6.74 -13.61 5.45
CA ARG A 118 5.72 -14.18 4.54
C ARG A 118 4.98 -13.05 3.83
N VAL A 119 4.38 -13.39 2.70
CA VAL A 119 3.59 -12.49 1.87
C VAL A 119 2.20 -13.08 1.68
N TYR A 120 1.16 -12.34 2.11
CA TYR A 120 -0.23 -12.75 1.97
C TYR A 120 -0.92 -11.90 0.90
N LEU A 121 -1.54 -12.57 -0.06
CA LEU A 121 -2.30 -11.99 -1.16
C LEU A 121 -3.79 -12.26 -0.92
N CYS A 122 -4.49 -11.29 -0.34
CA CYS A 122 -5.92 -11.41 -0.08
C CYS A 122 -6.67 -10.75 -1.25
N ASP A 123 -7.45 -11.51 -2.00
CA ASP A 123 -8.26 -11.01 -3.10
C ASP A 123 -9.42 -11.97 -3.35
N SER A 124 -10.50 -11.49 -3.95
CA SER A 124 -11.56 -12.39 -4.43
C SER A 124 -11.09 -13.25 -5.60
N PHE A 125 -10.09 -12.76 -6.36
CA PHE A 125 -9.67 -13.24 -7.67
C PHE A 125 -10.81 -13.27 -8.71
N GLN A 126 -11.88 -12.54 -8.40
CA GLN A 126 -13.16 -12.52 -9.11
C GLN A 126 -13.68 -11.08 -9.26
N GLY A 127 -12.89 -10.08 -8.85
CA GLY A 127 -13.23 -8.66 -8.93
C GLY A 127 -13.96 -8.14 -7.69
N LEU A 128 -14.66 -7.02 -7.82
CA LEU A 128 -15.32 -6.34 -6.72
C LEU A 128 -16.61 -7.05 -6.30
N PRO A 129 -16.96 -7.03 -4.99
CA PRO A 129 -18.20 -7.61 -4.50
C PRO A 129 -19.43 -6.82 -4.98
N PRO A 130 -20.62 -7.44 -5.01
CA PRO A 130 -21.86 -6.68 -5.16
C PRO A 130 -22.05 -5.75 -3.95
N PRO A 131 -22.77 -4.62 -4.10
CA PRO A 131 -23.09 -3.74 -2.98
C PRO A 131 -23.87 -4.51 -1.91
N ARG A 132 -23.53 -4.32 -0.63
CA ARG A 132 -24.22 -4.99 0.47
C ARG A 132 -25.57 -4.32 0.75
N SER A 133 -26.55 -5.13 1.15
CA SER A 133 -27.84 -4.61 1.64
C SER A 133 -27.61 -3.69 2.84
N GLY A 134 -28.30 -2.55 2.90
CA GLY A 134 -28.13 -1.57 3.98
C GLY A 134 -26.86 -0.69 3.86
N SER A 135 -26.06 -0.85 2.80
CA SER A 135 -24.97 0.09 2.54
C SER A 135 -25.52 1.49 2.28
N LEU A 136 -25.02 2.46 3.06
CA LEU A 136 -25.40 3.86 2.98
C LEU A 136 -24.55 4.65 1.97
N ARG A 137 -23.79 3.97 1.10
CA ARG A 137 -22.81 4.57 0.18
C ARG A 137 -23.19 4.35 -1.29
N PRO A 138 -23.74 5.38 -1.95
CA PRO A 138 -24.18 5.28 -3.35
C PRO A 138 -23.05 4.93 -4.33
N ASP A 139 -21.79 5.24 -4.00
CA ASP A 139 -20.59 4.98 -4.81
C ASP A 139 -20.32 3.49 -5.03
N GLU A 140 -20.78 2.61 -4.14
CA GLU A 140 -20.59 1.16 -4.26
C GLU A 140 -21.29 0.56 -5.49
N THR A 141 -22.34 1.21 -6.00
CA THR A 141 -23.07 0.77 -7.20
C THR A 141 -22.32 0.99 -8.51
N ILE A 142 -21.40 1.96 -8.56
CA ILE A 142 -20.62 2.28 -9.78
C ILE A 142 -19.56 1.20 -10.03
N TYR A 143 -18.95 0.73 -8.94
CA TYR A 143 -17.87 -0.25 -8.93
C TYR A 143 -18.30 -1.67 -9.26
N ALA A 144 -19.51 -2.03 -8.85
CA ALA A 144 -20.11 -3.33 -9.18
C ALA A 144 -20.69 -3.41 -10.61
N SER A 145 -20.56 -2.36 -11.42
CA SER A 145 -21.03 -2.41 -12.80
C SER A 145 -20.32 -3.52 -13.58
N LYS A 146 -21.08 -4.37 -14.28
CA LYS A 146 -20.57 -5.60 -14.93
C LYS A 146 -19.34 -5.36 -15.83
N LYS A 147 -19.32 -4.24 -16.55
CA LYS A 147 -18.23 -3.90 -17.48
C LYS A 147 -16.94 -3.53 -16.75
N PHE A 148 -17.03 -2.74 -15.68
CA PHE A 148 -15.88 -2.35 -14.88
C PHE A 148 -15.31 -3.56 -14.13
N ASN A 149 -16.19 -4.36 -13.52
CA ASN A 149 -15.79 -5.52 -12.73
C ASN A 149 -15.06 -6.58 -13.57
N ALA A 150 -15.50 -6.83 -14.81
CA ALA A 150 -14.82 -7.77 -15.73
C ALA A 150 -13.34 -7.39 -16.00
N SER A 151 -13.00 -6.10 -15.95
CA SER A 151 -11.61 -5.65 -16.12
C SER A 151 -10.74 -5.91 -14.89
N LEU A 152 -11.34 -5.90 -13.70
CA LEU A 152 -10.68 -6.10 -12.40
C LEU A 152 -10.62 -7.57 -11.98
N ALA A 153 -11.58 -8.40 -12.39
CA ALA A 153 -11.60 -9.83 -12.10
C ALA A 153 -10.39 -10.53 -12.74
N LYS A 154 -9.44 -10.98 -11.91
CA LYS A 154 -8.22 -11.67 -12.33
C LYS A 154 -7.99 -12.87 -11.42
N GLY A 155 -7.96 -14.05 -12.03
CA GLY A 155 -7.79 -15.31 -11.33
C GLY A 155 -6.40 -15.49 -10.71
N GLU A 156 -6.30 -16.41 -9.75
CA GLU A 156 -5.04 -16.84 -9.13
C GLU A 156 -4.02 -17.33 -10.18
N ASP A 157 -4.49 -17.94 -11.28
CA ASP A 157 -3.66 -18.37 -12.41
C ASP A 157 -2.88 -17.20 -13.03
N THR A 158 -3.52 -16.04 -13.12
CA THR A 158 -2.94 -14.85 -13.74
C THR A 158 -1.89 -14.25 -12.83
N VAL A 159 -2.16 -14.20 -11.52
CA VAL A 159 -1.20 -13.74 -10.53
C VAL A 159 0.01 -14.68 -10.49
N THR A 160 -0.23 -15.99 -10.40
CA THR A 160 0.80 -17.03 -10.42
C THR A 160 1.69 -16.94 -11.65
N ARG A 161 1.08 -16.86 -12.84
CA ARG A 161 1.82 -16.68 -14.11
C ARG A 161 2.66 -15.41 -14.11
N ASN A 162 2.18 -14.33 -13.52
CA ASN A 162 2.93 -13.08 -13.44
C ASN A 162 4.14 -13.20 -12.50
N PHE A 163 4.04 -13.87 -11.35
CA PHE A 163 5.20 -14.17 -10.50
C PHE A 163 6.29 -14.90 -11.29
N TYR A 164 5.92 -15.98 -11.99
CA TYR A 164 6.85 -16.72 -12.85
C TYR A 164 7.45 -15.86 -13.96
N ARG A 165 6.63 -15.05 -14.64
CA ARG A 165 7.07 -14.16 -15.73
C ARG A 165 8.16 -13.18 -15.30
N PHE A 166 8.10 -12.69 -14.06
CA PHE A 166 9.10 -11.75 -13.53
C PHE A 166 10.23 -12.44 -12.75
N GLY A 167 10.26 -13.77 -12.71
CA GLY A 167 11.31 -14.54 -12.04
C GLY A 167 11.34 -14.35 -10.53
N VAL A 168 10.22 -13.98 -9.91
CA VAL A 168 10.10 -13.79 -8.46
C VAL A 168 9.50 -15.05 -7.83
N SER A 169 10.16 -15.61 -6.81
CA SER A 169 9.70 -16.87 -6.20
C SER A 169 8.38 -16.69 -5.46
N MET A 170 7.51 -17.69 -5.56
CA MET A 170 6.30 -17.79 -4.74
C MET A 170 6.55 -18.50 -3.40
N GLU A 171 7.79 -18.90 -3.10
CA GLU A 171 8.12 -19.44 -1.78
C GLU A 171 7.82 -18.42 -0.67
N GLY A 172 7.06 -18.83 0.34
CA GLY A 172 6.61 -17.95 1.41
C GLY A 172 5.47 -16.99 1.01
N VAL A 173 4.94 -17.11 -0.20
CA VAL A 173 3.74 -16.40 -0.68
C VAL A 173 2.51 -17.29 -0.45
N ARG A 174 1.45 -16.71 0.10
CA ARG A 174 0.15 -17.36 0.26
C ARG A 174 -0.96 -16.52 -0.33
N MET A 175 -1.70 -17.09 -1.28
CA MET A 175 -2.95 -16.52 -1.78
C MET A 175 -4.11 -16.91 -0.84
N VAL A 176 -5.02 -15.97 -0.64
CA VAL A 176 -6.18 -16.08 0.26
C VAL A 176 -7.42 -15.70 -0.56
N PRO A 177 -7.99 -16.67 -1.30
CA PRO A 177 -9.10 -16.40 -2.21
C PRO A 177 -10.41 -16.16 -1.47
N GLY A 178 -11.18 -15.18 -1.94
CA GLY A 178 -12.54 -14.85 -1.50
C GLY A 178 -12.70 -13.38 -1.12
N TYR A 179 -13.93 -12.88 -1.17
CA TYR A 179 -14.24 -11.53 -0.69
C TYR A 179 -13.81 -11.36 0.76
N PHE A 180 -13.40 -10.16 1.14
CA PHE A 180 -12.76 -9.95 2.46
C PHE A 180 -13.64 -10.33 3.64
N VAL A 181 -14.95 -10.10 3.54
CA VAL A 181 -15.95 -10.51 4.54
C VAL A 181 -15.94 -12.03 4.78
N ASP A 182 -15.65 -12.82 3.75
CA ASP A 182 -15.66 -14.28 3.80
C ASP A 182 -14.26 -14.86 4.14
N SER A 183 -13.21 -14.29 3.54
CA SER A 183 -11.86 -14.88 3.55
C SER A 183 -10.99 -14.43 4.74
N LEU A 184 -11.11 -13.15 5.15
CA LEU A 184 -10.25 -12.60 6.21
C LEU A 184 -10.55 -13.12 7.62
N PRO A 185 -11.79 -13.50 8.01
CA PRO A 185 -12.03 -14.14 9.31
C PRO A 185 -11.24 -15.44 9.50
N GLY A 186 -11.15 -16.25 8.44
CA GLY A 186 -10.37 -17.50 8.44
C GLY A 186 -8.87 -17.23 8.53
N LEU A 187 -8.34 -16.33 7.69
CA LEU A 187 -6.94 -15.92 7.76
C LEU A 187 -6.57 -15.37 9.15
N ARG A 188 -7.41 -14.50 9.70
CA ARG A 188 -7.23 -13.94 11.05
C ARG A 188 -7.10 -15.04 12.10
N ALA A 189 -8.01 -16.02 12.09
CA ALA A 189 -7.98 -17.11 13.05
C ALA A 189 -6.68 -17.91 12.96
N GLU A 190 -6.22 -18.20 11.75
CA GLU A 190 -4.95 -18.88 11.51
C GLU A 190 -3.74 -18.07 12.02
N LEU A 191 -3.65 -16.78 11.64
CA LEU A 191 -2.55 -15.92 12.06
C LEU A 191 -2.49 -15.81 13.59
N LYS A 192 -3.63 -15.60 14.24
CA LYS A 192 -3.71 -15.58 15.72
C LYS A 192 -3.31 -16.92 16.33
N GLY A 193 -3.76 -18.04 15.76
CA GLY A 193 -3.42 -19.37 16.25
C GLY A 193 -1.92 -19.67 16.22
N ARG A 194 -1.18 -19.04 15.29
CA ARG A 194 0.28 -19.13 15.21
C ARG A 194 1.04 -18.01 15.94
N GLY A 195 0.33 -17.05 16.55
CA GLY A 195 0.95 -15.83 17.08
C GLY A 195 1.64 -14.99 15.99
N GLU A 196 1.23 -15.12 14.74
CA GLU A 196 1.81 -14.42 13.61
C GLU A 196 1.27 -12.99 13.51
N ARG A 197 2.18 -12.04 13.28
CA ARG A 197 1.91 -10.60 13.28
C ARG A 197 2.25 -10.00 11.94
N LEU A 198 1.81 -8.76 11.69
CA LEU A 198 2.00 -8.08 10.41
C LEU A 198 2.93 -6.88 10.58
N ALA A 199 3.96 -6.78 9.74
CA ALA A 199 4.83 -5.61 9.72
C ALA A 199 4.29 -4.51 8.81
N LEU A 200 3.58 -4.90 7.74
CA LEU A 200 3.03 -4.00 6.75
C LEU A 200 1.71 -4.55 6.21
N LEU A 201 0.64 -3.77 6.35
CA LEU A 201 -0.71 -4.06 5.85
C LEU A 201 -1.07 -3.01 4.78
N ARG A 202 -1.30 -3.43 3.54
CA ARG A 202 -1.74 -2.56 2.44
C ARG A 202 -3.21 -2.84 2.11
N LEU A 203 -4.02 -1.79 2.18
CA LEU A 203 -5.45 -1.78 1.86
C LEU A 203 -5.64 -1.16 0.48
N ASP A 204 -6.07 -1.97 -0.48
CA ASP A 204 -6.27 -1.59 -1.90
C ASP A 204 -7.56 -2.25 -2.42
N GLY A 205 -8.62 -2.09 -1.63
CA GLY A 205 -9.92 -2.73 -1.86
C GLY A 205 -10.98 -1.78 -2.42
N ASP A 206 -10.61 -0.54 -2.75
CA ASP A 206 -11.42 0.60 -3.24
C ASP A 206 -12.55 1.06 -2.30
N MET A 207 -13.40 0.12 -1.92
CA MET A 207 -14.70 0.34 -1.29
C MET A 207 -14.55 0.57 0.21
N TYR A 208 -15.50 1.33 0.76
CA TYR A 208 -15.65 1.51 2.21
C TYR A 208 -15.75 0.14 2.90
N ASP A 209 -16.65 -0.69 2.39
CA ASP A 209 -16.98 -2.01 2.92
C ASP A 209 -15.77 -2.95 2.94
N SER A 210 -15.05 -3.03 1.81
CA SER A 210 -13.78 -3.76 1.72
C SER A 210 -12.76 -3.28 2.75
N THR A 211 -12.61 -1.96 2.88
CA THR A 211 -11.65 -1.35 3.81
C THR A 211 -12.00 -1.65 5.27
N ILE A 212 -13.28 -1.60 5.63
CA ILE A 212 -13.78 -1.96 6.96
C ILE A 212 -13.53 -3.45 7.24
N ASP A 213 -13.83 -4.35 6.29
CA ASP A 213 -13.57 -5.78 6.45
C ASP A 213 -12.08 -6.04 6.73
N ILE A 214 -11.18 -5.36 6.01
CA ILE A 214 -9.74 -5.47 6.24
C ILE A 214 -9.34 -4.98 7.64
N LEU A 215 -9.77 -3.78 8.03
CA LEU A 215 -9.37 -3.16 9.30
C LEU A 215 -9.85 -3.99 10.51
N TYR A 216 -11.10 -4.44 10.53
CA TYR A 216 -11.63 -5.24 11.64
C TYR A 216 -11.03 -6.64 11.75
N ASN A 217 -10.47 -7.17 10.66
CA ASN A 217 -9.86 -8.49 10.67
C ASN A 217 -8.33 -8.47 10.89
N LEU A 218 -7.63 -7.43 10.44
CA LEU A 218 -6.16 -7.45 10.39
C LEU A 218 -5.46 -6.32 11.17
N TYR A 219 -6.11 -5.20 11.48
CA TYR A 219 -5.43 -4.04 12.07
C TYR A 219 -4.76 -4.32 13.43
N ASP A 220 -5.43 -5.06 14.33
CA ASP A 220 -4.84 -5.42 15.63
C ASP A 220 -3.66 -6.39 15.48
N LEU A 221 -3.60 -7.17 14.39
CA LEU A 221 -2.47 -8.05 14.07
C LEU A 221 -1.24 -7.30 13.56
N VAL A 222 -1.38 -6.06 13.09
CA VAL A 222 -0.24 -5.19 12.78
C VAL A 222 0.59 -4.96 14.05
N GLU A 223 1.91 -5.15 13.97
CA GLU A 223 2.79 -4.90 15.10
C GLU A 223 2.83 -3.43 15.48
N VAL A 224 3.11 -3.17 16.77
CA VAL A 224 3.49 -1.80 17.16
C VAL A 224 4.79 -1.45 16.46
N GLY A 225 4.81 -0.29 15.81
CA GLY A 225 5.88 0.13 14.93
C GLY A 225 5.72 -0.32 13.47
N GLY A 226 4.78 -1.23 13.17
CA GLY A 226 4.40 -1.62 11.82
C GLY A 226 3.58 -0.54 11.10
N PHE A 227 3.27 -0.80 9.85
CA PHE A 227 2.73 0.22 8.95
C PHE A 227 1.42 -0.22 8.29
N VAL A 228 0.56 0.75 8.03
CA VAL A 228 -0.71 0.58 7.34
C VAL A 228 -0.72 1.53 6.14
N ILE A 229 -0.86 0.99 4.94
CA ILE A 229 -0.98 1.75 3.68
C ILE A 229 -2.45 1.72 3.26
N VAL A 230 -3.00 2.87 2.88
CA VAL A 230 -4.33 3.02 2.31
C VAL A 230 -4.14 3.54 0.89
N ASP A 231 -4.33 2.69 -0.10
CA ASP A 231 -4.02 3.03 -1.50
C ASP A 231 -5.01 4.04 -2.08
N ASP A 232 -6.27 3.90 -1.66
CA ASP A 232 -7.43 4.64 -2.16
C ASP A 232 -7.82 5.78 -1.22
N PHE A 233 -6.83 6.46 -0.64
CA PHE A 233 -7.07 7.52 0.35
C PHE A 233 -7.58 8.83 -0.28
N GLY A 234 -7.23 9.13 -1.53
CA GLY A 234 -7.77 10.24 -2.33
C GLY A 234 -7.42 11.63 -1.79
N TRP A 235 -6.13 11.95 -1.62
CA TRP A 235 -5.66 13.21 -1.03
C TRP A 235 -6.25 14.45 -1.71
N ARG A 236 -6.18 14.55 -3.04
CA ARG A 236 -6.75 15.69 -3.81
C ARG A 236 -8.15 15.44 -4.36
N GLN A 237 -8.54 14.17 -4.50
CA GLN A 237 -9.81 13.78 -5.11
C GLN A 237 -11.01 13.83 -4.14
N GLY A 238 -10.78 14.00 -2.84
CA GLY A 238 -11.83 14.17 -1.82
C GLY A 238 -11.99 15.59 -1.25
N ILE A 239 -11.35 16.61 -1.81
CA ILE A 239 -11.36 17.99 -1.27
C ILE A 239 -12.39 18.91 -1.98
N ARG A 240 -12.97 18.51 -3.11
CA ARG A 240 -13.95 19.35 -3.83
C ARG A 240 -15.39 18.96 -3.46
N PRO A 241 -16.29 19.91 -3.13
CA PRO A 241 -17.69 19.64 -2.77
C PRO A 241 -18.49 18.85 -3.82
N PHE A 242 -18.05 18.87 -5.09
CA PHE A 242 -18.68 18.16 -6.21
C PHE A 242 -17.85 16.98 -6.74
N SER A 243 -16.64 16.75 -6.22
CA SER A 243 -15.91 15.51 -6.41
C SER A 243 -16.33 14.59 -5.26
N ARG A 244 -17.54 14.02 -5.38
CA ARG A 244 -17.98 12.95 -4.47
C ARG A 244 -16.86 11.93 -4.48
N SER A 245 -16.20 11.79 -3.33
CA SER A 245 -15.06 10.88 -3.13
C SER A 245 -15.35 9.60 -3.88
N LEU A 246 -14.54 9.33 -4.92
CA LEU A 246 -14.59 8.05 -5.60
C LEU A 246 -14.11 6.93 -4.66
N MET A 247 -13.73 7.17 -3.41
CA MET A 247 -13.07 6.13 -2.62
C MET A 247 -13.55 6.17 -1.18
N GLY A 248 -14.51 5.29 -0.87
CA GLY A 248 -15.02 5.08 0.48
C GLY A 248 -13.96 4.57 1.48
N ALA A 249 -12.81 4.11 1.00
CA ALA A 249 -11.68 3.68 1.81
C ALA A 249 -11.19 4.74 2.81
N LYS A 250 -11.07 6.00 2.38
CA LYS A 250 -10.66 7.11 3.26
C LYS A 250 -11.59 7.23 4.47
N ASP A 251 -12.88 7.30 4.20
CA ASP A 251 -13.86 7.48 5.26
C ASP A 251 -13.97 6.23 6.14
N ALA A 252 -13.81 5.03 5.57
CA ALA A 252 -13.74 3.78 6.34
C ALA A 252 -12.62 3.82 7.37
N VAL A 253 -11.44 4.30 6.98
CA VAL A 253 -10.31 4.46 7.90
C VAL A 253 -10.62 5.50 8.97
N LEU A 254 -11.23 6.63 8.61
CA LEU A 254 -11.57 7.69 9.57
C LEU A 254 -12.66 7.25 10.56
N ASP A 255 -13.72 6.60 10.08
CA ASP A 255 -14.79 6.02 10.88
C ASP A 255 -14.23 4.94 11.83
N PHE A 256 -13.42 4.01 11.30
CA PHE A 256 -12.76 2.97 12.10
C PHE A 256 -11.92 3.58 13.22
N ARG A 257 -11.15 4.63 12.92
CA ARG A 257 -10.30 5.30 13.92
C ARG A 257 -11.12 6.00 14.99
N ALA A 258 -12.19 6.69 14.61
CA ALA A 258 -13.09 7.36 15.56
C ALA A 258 -13.77 6.35 16.50
N VAL A 259 -14.29 5.24 15.97
CA VAL A 259 -14.93 4.18 16.79
C VAL A 259 -13.97 3.56 17.82
N HIS A 260 -12.68 3.48 17.49
CA HIS A 260 -11.65 2.83 18.31
C HIS A 260 -10.75 3.81 19.07
N GLY A 261 -11.05 5.11 19.04
CA GLY A 261 -10.24 6.12 19.73
C GLY A 261 -8.79 6.16 19.23
N ILE A 262 -8.57 5.94 17.94
CA ILE A 262 -7.26 6.07 17.28
C ILE A 262 -7.12 7.50 16.80
N GLU A 263 -7.09 8.41 17.78
CA GLU A 263 -6.97 9.85 17.54
C GLU A 263 -5.73 10.47 18.17
N ASP A 264 -4.75 9.67 18.56
CA ASP A 264 -3.49 10.20 19.07
C ASP A 264 -2.58 10.72 17.94
N ASP A 265 -1.70 11.65 18.30
CA ASP A 265 -0.79 12.34 17.38
C ASP A 265 0.30 11.40 16.83
N ALA A 266 0.39 10.16 17.30
CA ALA A 266 1.36 9.19 16.81
C ALA A 266 0.87 8.42 15.56
N HIS A 267 -0.41 8.57 15.19
CA HIS A 267 -1.00 7.93 14.01
C HIS A 267 -1.33 8.96 12.90
N ILE A 268 -0.37 9.81 12.55
CA ILE A 268 -0.47 10.80 11.47
C ILE A 268 -0.39 10.11 10.09
N PHE A 269 -1.14 10.61 9.11
CA PHE A 269 -1.02 10.16 7.72
C PHE A 269 0.13 10.88 7.01
N TYR A 270 0.87 10.08 6.26
CA TYR A 270 1.90 10.52 5.34
C TYR A 270 1.39 10.28 3.93
N ASN A 271 1.29 11.36 3.16
CA ASN A 271 0.89 11.27 1.76
C ASN A 271 1.97 10.58 0.91
N ILE A 272 1.56 9.74 -0.04
CA ILE A 272 2.44 9.09 -1.03
C ILE A 272 2.36 9.84 -2.37
N ASP A 273 1.15 10.01 -2.88
CA ASP A 273 0.82 10.68 -4.14
C ASP A 273 -0.58 11.35 -4.05
N ASP A 274 -1.32 11.51 -5.14
CA ASP A 274 -2.66 12.12 -5.04
C ASP A 274 -3.74 11.11 -4.59
N ALA A 275 -3.40 9.82 -4.49
CA ALA A 275 -4.28 8.71 -4.13
C ALA A 275 -3.88 8.08 -2.79
N GLY A 276 -2.65 7.59 -2.65
CA GLY A 276 -2.25 6.76 -1.52
C GLY A 276 -1.74 7.54 -0.31
N ALA A 277 -2.02 7.02 0.89
CA ALA A 277 -1.45 7.49 2.15
C ALA A 277 -1.03 6.30 3.02
N TRP A 278 -0.22 6.55 4.04
CA TRP A 278 0.13 5.53 5.03
C TRP A 278 0.27 6.13 6.43
N PHE A 279 0.24 5.29 7.45
CA PHE A 279 0.59 5.67 8.81
C PHE A 279 1.29 4.52 9.55
N ARG A 280 2.01 4.86 10.61
CA ARG A 280 2.64 3.88 11.50
C ARG A 280 1.71 3.58 12.67
N LYS A 281 1.58 2.30 13.04
CA LYS A 281 0.85 1.90 14.25
C LYS A 281 1.71 2.20 15.47
N ALA A 282 1.28 3.11 16.31
CA ALA A 282 2.08 3.59 17.44
C ALA A 282 1.84 2.82 18.75
N ARG A 283 0.68 2.16 18.88
CA ARG A 283 0.30 1.40 20.09
C ARG A 283 -0.68 0.29 19.75
N ASN A 284 -0.87 -0.61 20.70
CA ASN A 284 -1.98 -1.55 20.64
C ASN A 284 -3.31 -0.82 20.82
N VAL A 285 -4.32 -1.31 20.11
CA VAL A 285 -5.68 -0.78 20.13
C VAL A 285 -6.62 -1.98 20.27
N GLU A 286 -7.52 -1.92 21.23
CA GLU A 286 -8.58 -2.92 21.35
C GLU A 286 -9.63 -2.67 20.27
N ILE A 287 -9.75 -3.63 19.34
CA ILE A 287 -10.70 -3.53 18.24
C ILE A 287 -12.05 -4.11 18.68
N ARG A 288 -13.12 -3.32 18.54
CA ARG A 288 -14.51 -3.64 18.89
C ARG A 288 -15.13 -4.62 17.88
N ARG A 289 -14.47 -5.75 17.65
CA ARG A 289 -14.83 -6.73 16.62
C ARG A 289 -16.22 -7.36 16.81
N HIS A 290 -16.80 -7.28 18.01
CA HIS A 290 -18.19 -7.69 18.23
C HIS A 290 -19.18 -6.84 17.43
N GLN A 291 -18.89 -5.54 17.19
CA GLN A 291 -19.71 -4.67 16.36
C GLN A 291 -19.64 -5.10 14.89
N TYR A 292 -18.44 -5.43 14.41
CA TYR A 292 -18.23 -6.03 13.09
C TYR A 292 -19.05 -7.30 12.88
N LYS A 293 -18.94 -8.26 13.80
CA LYS A 293 -19.70 -9.52 13.71
C LYS A 293 -21.20 -9.29 13.63
N ARG A 294 -21.77 -8.48 14.55
CA ARG A 294 -23.19 -8.13 14.52
C ARG A 294 -23.59 -7.43 13.23
N GLY A 295 -22.79 -6.48 12.75
CA GLY A 295 -23.07 -5.77 11.49
C GLY A 295 -23.12 -6.72 10.29
N VAL A 296 -22.24 -7.73 10.25
CA VAL A 296 -22.25 -8.77 9.21
C VAL A 296 -23.43 -9.72 9.36
N GLU A 297 -23.70 -10.21 10.58
CA GLU A 297 -24.80 -11.15 10.91
C GLU A 297 -26.19 -10.54 10.68
N ASP A 298 -26.38 -9.29 11.13
CA ASP A 298 -27.65 -8.56 11.04
C ASP A 298 -27.83 -7.81 9.71
N GLY A 299 -26.79 -7.78 8.86
CA GLY A 299 -26.74 -6.93 7.66
C GLY A 299 -26.78 -5.42 7.95
N ASN A 300 -26.55 -5.01 9.20
CA ASN A 300 -26.62 -3.63 9.64
C ASN A 300 -25.24 -2.96 9.71
N TYR A 301 -24.69 -2.61 8.55
CA TYR A 301 -23.36 -1.98 8.43
C TYR A 301 -23.31 -0.54 8.97
N SER A 302 -24.46 0.10 9.22
CA SER A 302 -24.49 1.39 9.91
C SER A 302 -23.90 1.32 11.33
N ALA A 303 -23.92 0.13 11.95
CA ALA A 303 -23.30 -0.14 13.25
C ALA A 303 -21.77 -0.08 13.24
N LEU A 304 -21.14 -0.06 12.06
CA LEU A 304 -19.68 0.01 11.91
C LEU A 304 -19.16 1.45 11.84
N ARG A 305 -20.07 2.44 11.90
CA ARG A 305 -19.77 3.88 11.86
C ARG A 305 -19.92 4.50 13.25
N PRO A 306 -19.26 5.64 13.51
CA PRO A 306 -19.57 6.47 14.66
C PRO A 306 -21.05 6.85 14.70
N MET A 307 -21.65 6.81 15.88
CA MET A 307 -23.01 7.27 16.12
C MET A 307 -23.00 8.35 17.22
N PRO A 308 -23.41 9.60 16.93
CA PRO A 308 -23.87 10.10 15.62
C PRO A 308 -22.77 10.07 14.54
N LEU A 309 -23.16 10.06 13.26
CA LEU A 309 -22.24 10.06 12.12
C LEU A 309 -21.28 11.25 12.19
N LEU A 310 -20.04 11.04 11.74
CA LEU A 310 -19.06 12.11 11.61
C LEU A 310 -19.60 13.20 10.68
N THR A 311 -19.53 14.45 11.16
CA THR A 311 -19.92 15.61 10.37
C THR A 311 -18.80 16.00 9.42
N ALA A 312 -19.09 16.84 8.42
CA ALA A 312 -18.05 17.43 7.56
C ALA A 312 -16.95 18.15 8.38
N LYS A 313 -17.31 18.73 9.54
CA LYS A 313 -16.37 19.36 10.46
C LYS A 313 -15.47 18.33 11.14
N ASP A 314 -16.00 17.16 11.51
CA ASP A 314 -15.22 16.07 12.09
C ASP A 314 -14.24 15.49 11.08
N TYR A 315 -14.70 15.24 9.86
CA TYR A 315 -13.83 14.82 8.75
C TYR A 315 -12.72 15.85 8.50
N ALA A 316 -13.03 17.15 8.47
CA ALA A 316 -12.03 18.21 8.32
C ALA A 316 -11.03 18.27 9.48
N ARG A 317 -11.50 18.09 10.74
CA ARG A 317 -10.65 18.04 11.94
C ARG A 317 -9.70 16.85 11.90
N LEU A 318 -10.22 15.65 11.65
CA LEU A 318 -9.42 14.43 11.56
C LEU A 318 -8.40 14.55 10.42
N MET A 319 -8.82 15.07 9.26
CA MET A 319 -7.91 15.32 8.15
C MET A 319 -6.79 16.29 8.51
N HIS A 320 -7.11 17.45 9.09
CA HIS A 320 -6.09 18.43 9.49
C HIS A 320 -5.14 17.89 10.55
N LYS A 321 -5.67 17.09 11.49
CA LYS A 321 -4.88 16.45 12.53
C LYS A 321 -3.85 15.46 11.98
N TYR A 322 -4.21 14.71 10.95
CA TYR A 322 -3.37 13.65 10.41
C TYR A 322 -2.60 14.06 9.16
N ASP A 323 -2.61 15.34 8.78
CA ASP A 323 -1.86 15.82 7.63
C ASP A 323 -0.43 16.23 8.03
N ALA A 324 0.56 15.37 7.76
CA ALA A 324 1.97 15.70 7.94
C ALA A 324 2.46 16.83 7.00
N HIS A 325 1.76 17.13 5.91
CA HIS A 325 2.25 18.00 4.83
C HIS A 325 1.96 19.48 5.02
N LYS A 326 1.42 19.91 6.17
CA LYS A 326 1.35 21.36 6.44
C LYS A 326 2.70 21.99 6.73
N ASN A 327 3.73 21.22 7.11
CA ASN A 327 5.03 21.77 7.52
C ASN A 327 6.31 20.99 7.11
N ASP A 328 6.26 19.83 6.43
CA ASP A 328 7.48 19.04 6.26
C ASP A 328 7.69 18.46 4.85
N SER A 329 8.33 19.25 3.98
CA SER A 329 8.92 18.81 2.72
C SER A 329 10.14 17.89 2.88
N HIS A 330 10.53 17.54 4.11
CA HIS A 330 11.80 16.88 4.43
C HIS A 330 11.68 15.45 5.00
N LEU A 331 10.48 14.85 5.02
CA LEU A 331 10.28 13.49 5.55
C LEU A 331 10.38 12.35 4.52
N LEU A 332 10.93 12.62 3.33
CA LEU A 332 11.73 11.59 2.67
C LEU A 332 13.08 11.61 3.39
N PRO A 333 13.44 10.61 4.20
CA PRO A 333 14.69 10.71 4.95
C PRO A 333 15.82 10.83 3.94
N GLU A 334 16.59 11.91 3.92
CA GLU A 334 17.89 11.97 3.23
C GLU A 334 18.90 10.89 3.71
N ARG A 335 18.46 10.03 4.64
CA ARG A 335 19.17 8.90 5.24
C ARG A 335 19.17 7.60 4.44
N TRP A 336 18.63 7.54 3.21
CA TRP A 336 18.85 6.39 2.32
C TRP A 336 20.34 6.09 2.17
N ASN A 337 21.18 7.12 2.08
CA ASN A 337 22.62 6.95 1.90
C ASN A 337 23.39 6.55 3.16
N GLU A 338 22.95 6.90 4.37
CA GLU A 338 23.82 6.77 5.56
C GLU A 338 23.68 5.42 6.28
N ALA A 339 22.45 4.87 6.33
CA ALA A 339 22.19 3.57 6.94
C ALA A 339 22.72 2.42 6.06
N GLU A 340 22.54 2.50 4.74
CA GLU A 340 23.09 1.52 3.79
C GLU A 340 24.62 1.57 3.72
N ARG A 341 25.24 2.77 3.74
CA ARG A 341 26.71 2.89 3.84
C ARG A 341 27.27 2.25 5.11
N LYS A 342 26.56 2.34 6.24
CA LYS A 342 26.98 1.72 7.51
C LYS A 342 26.79 0.20 7.52
N LEU A 343 25.72 -0.31 6.90
CA LEU A 343 25.47 -1.75 6.74
C LEU A 343 26.43 -2.43 5.76
N HIS A 344 26.71 -1.83 4.59
CA HIS A 344 27.69 -2.35 3.63
C HIS A 344 29.14 -2.27 4.12
N LYS A 345 29.48 -1.28 4.97
CA LYS A 345 30.82 -1.26 5.62
C LYS A 345 31.00 -2.40 6.62
N LYS A 346 29.96 -2.78 7.37
CA LYS A 346 30.02 -3.89 8.34
C LYS A 346 30.12 -5.26 7.65
N SER A 347 29.41 -5.49 6.54
CA SER A 347 29.49 -6.78 5.83
C SER A 347 30.84 -7.00 5.14
N ARG A 348 31.46 -5.94 4.57
CA ARG A 348 32.81 -6.04 3.99
C ARG A 348 33.90 -6.28 5.03
N LEU A 349 33.78 -5.73 6.23
CA LEU A 349 34.76 -5.95 7.30
C LEU A 349 34.76 -7.41 7.82
N HIS A 350 33.66 -8.15 7.71
CA HIS A 350 33.59 -9.56 8.10
C HIS A 350 34.03 -10.53 6.98
N GLN A 351 34.04 -10.11 5.71
CA GLN A 351 34.56 -10.93 4.61
C GLN A 351 36.08 -10.81 4.43
N ILE A 352 36.72 -9.73 4.91
CA ILE A 352 38.17 -9.54 4.78
C ILE A 352 38.94 -10.16 5.97
N SER A 353 38.27 -10.53 7.06
CA SER A 353 38.90 -11.15 8.24
C SER A 353 38.80 -12.69 8.28
N GLY A 354 38.30 -13.32 7.22
CA GLY A 354 38.07 -14.78 7.15
C GLY A 354 39.13 -15.59 6.38
N ASP A 355 40.02 -14.93 5.65
CA ASP A 355 41.13 -15.58 4.93
C ASP A 355 42.47 -15.07 5.47
N LYS A 356 42.91 -15.61 6.61
CA LYS A 356 44.33 -15.72 7.00
C LYS A 356 44.56 -16.95 7.85
#